data_AF-A0A350Y9B0-F1
#
_entry.id   AF-A0A350Y9B0-F1
#
_cell.length_a   1.000
_cell.length_b   1.000
_cell.length_c   1.000
_cell.angle_alpha   90.00
_cell.angle_beta   90.00
_cell.angle_gamma   90.00
#
_symmetry.space_group_name_H-M   'P 1'
#
loop_
_entity.id
_entity.type
_entity.pdbx_description
1 polymer ?
#
loop_
_entity_poly.entity_id
_entity_poly.type
_entity_poly.pdbx_seq_one_letter_code
_entity_poly.pdbx_strand_id
1 'polypeptide(L)'
;MDIRLFVPAIASCIVIAAPAAWADSPLTSTNFATVYQDVDQVAYAARHRLDNKVFKDLSDPDVPHDVRAAIVNQIGWSNEPQQNATQYLDYVARSHKTQPSDLKLSVLTSQEALALGYMLAMDNRFSLMSPIGGRGEVQQANALSLLNTAVSKAPNDFSVVLIHSLIQSQYVFDSGPDNWCGVYETVNSVVQNFQGKRNMRPEAVDIIMDYIQLYQTDCGSPE
;
A
#
# COMPACT_ATOMS: atom_id res chain seq x y z
N MET A 1 -21.18 -45.67 58.76
CA MET A 1 -19.93 -45.15 58.19
C MET A 1 -19.84 -45.74 56.80
N ASP A 2 -20.08 -44.91 55.78
CA ASP A 2 -19.68 -45.11 54.37
C ASP A 2 -20.09 -43.83 53.62
N ILE A 3 -19.12 -42.95 53.37
CA ILE A 3 -19.31 -41.74 52.57
C ILE A 3 -18.81 -42.05 51.17
N ARG A 4 -19.71 -42.18 50.20
CA ARG A 4 -19.34 -42.28 48.78
C ARG A 4 -19.08 -40.87 48.25
N LEU A 5 -17.80 -40.57 47.97
CA LEU A 5 -17.38 -39.36 47.27
C LEU A 5 -17.87 -39.43 45.82
N PHE A 6 -18.74 -38.52 45.41
CA PHE A 6 -19.04 -38.26 44.00
C PHE A 6 -18.04 -37.21 43.51
N VAL A 7 -17.10 -37.61 42.64
CA VAL A 7 -16.19 -36.67 41.97
C VAL A 7 -16.76 -36.44 40.56
N PRO A 8 -17.26 -35.23 40.22
CA PRO A 8 -17.70 -34.95 38.87
C PRO A 8 -16.48 -34.81 37.95
N ALA A 9 -16.44 -35.59 36.88
CA ALA A 9 -15.47 -35.41 35.82
C ALA A 9 -15.84 -34.14 35.01
N ILE A 10 -15.22 -33.01 35.34
CA ILE A 10 -15.32 -31.79 34.54
C ILE A 10 -14.36 -31.95 33.36
N ALA A 11 -14.90 -32.33 32.20
CA ALA A 11 -14.17 -32.29 30.94
C ALA A 11 -13.93 -30.81 30.57
N SER A 12 -12.76 -30.29 30.92
CA SER A 12 -12.34 -28.95 30.53
C SER A 12 -11.87 -28.98 29.06
N CYS A 13 -12.73 -28.56 28.14
CA CYS A 13 -12.33 -28.30 26.76
C CYS A 13 -11.41 -27.07 26.75
N ILE A 14 -10.10 -27.31 26.68
CA ILE A 14 -9.12 -26.27 26.39
C ILE A 14 -9.31 -25.88 24.92
N VAL A 15 -10.06 -24.80 24.67
CA VAL A 15 -10.08 -24.14 23.37
C VAL A 15 -8.74 -23.43 23.22
N ILE A 16 -7.80 -24.06 22.52
CA ILE A 16 -6.57 -23.41 22.08
C ILE A 16 -7.00 -22.45 20.97
N ALA A 17 -7.27 -21.19 21.34
CA ALA A 17 -7.35 -20.12 20.36
C ALA A 17 -5.94 -19.99 19.76
N ALA A 18 -5.75 -20.51 18.54
CA ALA A 18 -4.55 -20.21 17.78
C ALA A 18 -4.47 -18.67 17.66
N PRO A 19 -3.30 -18.05 17.89
CA PRO A 19 -3.15 -16.65 17.56
C PRO A 19 -3.54 -16.50 16.09
N ALA A 20 -4.45 -15.57 15.78
CA ALA A 20 -4.64 -15.15 14.42
C ALA A 20 -3.26 -14.66 13.96
N ALA A 21 -2.55 -15.50 13.21
CA ALA A 21 -1.46 -15.04 12.38
C ALA A 21 -2.14 -14.00 11.50
N TRP A 22 -1.77 -12.74 11.69
CA TRP A 22 -2.24 -11.67 10.83
C TRP A 22 -1.80 -12.12 9.45
N ALA A 23 -2.77 -12.51 8.64
CA ALA A 23 -2.48 -12.96 7.30
C ALA A 23 -1.66 -11.85 6.65
N ASP A 24 -0.65 -12.27 5.91
CA ASP A 24 0.01 -11.48 4.90
C ASP A 24 -1.08 -10.67 4.14
N SER A 25 -0.82 -9.40 3.85
CA SER A 25 -1.80 -8.51 3.21
C SER A 25 -1.25 -8.02 1.86
N PRO A 26 -2.09 -7.57 0.91
CA PRO A 26 -1.62 -7.17 -0.42
C PRO A 26 -0.43 -6.20 -0.41
N LEU A 27 -0.43 -5.20 0.47
CA LEU A 27 0.66 -4.22 0.56
C LEU A 27 1.92 -4.75 1.25
N THR A 28 1.80 -5.65 2.22
CA THR A 28 2.94 -6.19 2.98
C THR A 28 3.31 -7.60 2.55
N SER A 29 3.03 -7.96 1.30
CA SER A 29 3.45 -9.27 0.75
C SER A 29 4.02 -9.18 -0.65
N THR A 30 4.16 -7.96 -1.16
CA THR A 30 4.57 -7.66 -2.54
C THR A 30 5.85 -6.82 -2.53
N ASN A 31 6.97 -7.41 -2.08
CA ASN A 31 8.27 -6.71 -2.00
C ASN A 31 8.96 -6.60 -3.37
N PHE A 32 8.30 -5.90 -4.31
CA PHE A 32 8.75 -5.76 -5.68
C PHE A 32 9.94 -4.80 -5.84
N ALA A 33 10.30 -4.01 -4.81
CA ALA A 33 11.51 -3.20 -4.84
C ALA A 33 12.80 -4.02 -5.00
N THR A 34 12.75 -5.32 -4.67
CA THR A 34 13.87 -6.26 -4.81
C THR A 34 14.39 -6.37 -6.25
N VAL A 35 13.54 -6.19 -7.25
CA VAL A 35 13.95 -6.24 -8.67
C VAL A 35 14.40 -4.89 -9.22
N TYR A 36 14.55 -3.86 -8.37
CA TYR A 36 15.06 -2.53 -8.76
C TYR A 36 16.36 -2.17 -8.03
N GLN A 37 17.05 -3.10 -7.39
CA GLN A 37 18.27 -2.81 -6.62
C GLN A 37 19.45 -2.34 -7.51
N ASP A 38 19.37 -2.53 -8.82
CA ASP A 38 20.27 -1.97 -9.83
C ASP A 38 19.99 -0.49 -10.15
N VAL A 39 18.88 0.07 -9.67
CA VAL A 39 18.51 1.47 -9.87
C VAL A 39 19.05 2.32 -8.71
N ASP A 40 19.91 3.28 -9.03
CA ASP A 40 20.63 4.11 -8.04
C ASP A 40 19.72 4.75 -6.99
N GLN A 41 18.56 5.27 -7.38
CA GLN A 41 17.61 5.91 -6.46
C GLN A 41 17.04 4.90 -5.46
N VAL A 42 16.72 3.67 -5.90
CA VAL A 42 16.17 2.61 -5.04
C VAL A 42 17.27 2.07 -4.13
N ALA A 43 18.46 1.81 -4.66
CA ALA A 43 19.62 1.37 -3.88
C ALA A 43 20.04 2.42 -2.82
N TYR A 44 19.93 3.71 -3.15
CA TYR A 44 20.16 4.80 -2.21
C TYR A 44 19.11 4.78 -1.09
N ALA A 45 17.82 4.71 -1.43
CA ALA A 45 16.73 4.66 -0.45
C ALA A 45 16.82 3.44 0.48
N ALA A 46 17.29 2.28 -0.03
CA ALA A 46 17.53 1.09 0.79
C ALA A 46 18.57 1.33 1.91
N ARG A 47 19.59 2.16 1.65
CA ARG A 47 20.68 2.45 2.61
C ARG A 47 20.36 3.63 3.52
N HIS A 48 19.72 4.66 2.99
CA HIS A 48 19.55 5.95 3.66
C HIS A 48 18.12 6.20 4.17
N ARG A 49 17.17 5.33 3.82
CA ARG A 49 15.73 5.51 4.11
C ARG A 49 15.26 6.87 3.59
N LEU A 50 14.40 7.57 4.34
CA LEU A 50 13.94 8.90 3.96
C LEU A 50 14.94 9.98 4.36
N ASP A 51 15.35 10.75 3.36
CA ASP A 51 16.08 12.00 3.52
C ASP A 51 15.67 12.99 2.40
N ASN A 52 16.31 14.16 2.38
CA ASN A 52 16.05 15.18 1.37
C ASN A 52 16.36 14.73 -0.06
N LYS A 53 17.30 13.80 -0.27
CA LYS A 53 17.60 13.28 -1.60
C LYS A 53 16.46 12.36 -2.04
N VAL A 54 16.00 11.46 -1.17
CA VAL A 54 14.86 10.59 -1.47
C VAL A 54 13.59 11.40 -1.73
N PHE A 55 13.30 12.44 -0.93
CA PHE A 55 12.17 13.33 -1.21
C PHE A 55 12.29 14.02 -2.56
N LYS A 56 13.50 14.46 -2.93
CA LYS A 56 13.74 15.02 -4.26
C LYS A 56 13.45 14.01 -5.35
N ASP A 57 14.01 12.80 -5.26
CA ASP A 57 13.80 11.73 -6.24
C ASP A 57 12.30 11.38 -6.39
N LEU A 58 11.54 11.38 -5.28
CA LEU A 58 10.10 11.13 -5.28
C LEU A 58 9.28 12.23 -5.98
N SER A 59 9.77 13.47 -6.06
CA SER A 59 9.09 14.56 -6.79
C SER A 59 9.69 14.86 -8.17
N ASP A 60 10.80 14.23 -8.53
CA ASP A 60 11.53 14.52 -9.76
C ASP A 60 10.79 13.98 -10.99
N PRO A 61 10.41 14.81 -11.99
CA PRO A 61 9.71 14.35 -13.18
C PRO A 61 10.53 13.36 -14.03
N ASP A 62 11.86 13.35 -13.90
CA ASP A 62 12.75 12.45 -14.64
C ASP A 62 12.86 11.06 -13.99
N VAL A 63 12.34 10.89 -12.77
CA VAL A 63 12.24 9.58 -12.12
C VAL A 63 10.94 8.89 -12.57
N PRO A 64 11.01 7.72 -13.23
CA PRO A 64 9.83 6.97 -13.66
C PRO A 64 8.89 6.58 -12.52
N HIS A 65 7.60 6.40 -12.81
CA HIS A 65 6.61 6.05 -11.79
C HIS A 65 6.83 4.66 -11.17
N ASP A 66 7.34 3.68 -11.91
CA ASP A 66 7.70 2.36 -11.37
C ASP A 66 8.88 2.44 -10.40
N VAL A 67 9.93 3.18 -10.74
CA VAL A 67 11.07 3.45 -9.85
C VAL A 67 10.61 4.19 -8.60
N ARG A 68 9.75 5.19 -8.72
CA ARG A 68 9.15 5.91 -7.58
C ARG A 68 8.35 4.98 -6.67
N ALA A 69 7.54 4.10 -7.26
CA ALA A 69 6.81 3.08 -6.51
C ALA A 69 7.77 2.12 -5.81
N ALA A 70 8.86 1.72 -6.47
CA ALA A 70 9.89 0.87 -5.88
C ALA A 70 10.63 1.55 -4.71
N ILE A 71 10.90 2.85 -4.79
CA ILE A 71 11.45 3.63 -3.67
C ILE A 71 10.51 3.55 -2.46
N VAL A 72 9.22 3.81 -2.64
CA VAL A 72 8.23 3.77 -1.54
C VAL A 72 8.06 2.36 -1.00
N ASN A 73 7.99 1.35 -1.87
CA ASN A 73 7.94 -0.05 -1.47
C ASN A 73 9.18 -0.39 -0.62
N GLN A 74 10.39 -0.03 -1.06
CA GLN A 74 11.65 -0.30 -0.36
C GLN A 74 11.70 0.23 1.08
N ILE A 75 11.18 1.45 1.31
CA ILE A 75 11.24 2.12 2.61
C ILE A 75 10.02 1.85 3.49
N GLY A 76 8.92 1.37 2.92
CA GLY A 76 7.63 1.23 3.62
C GLY A 76 7.52 0.01 4.54
N TRP A 77 8.43 -0.97 4.41
CA TRP A 77 8.44 -2.20 5.21
C TRP A 77 8.95 -1.98 6.64
N SER A 78 8.07 -1.51 7.53
CA SER A 78 8.34 -1.40 8.98
C SER A 78 7.20 -2.03 9.79
N ASN A 79 7.48 -2.62 10.95
CA ASN A 79 6.43 -3.06 11.88
C ASN A 79 6.00 -1.95 12.86
N GLU A 80 6.66 -0.80 12.80
CA GLU A 80 6.36 0.37 13.63
C GLU A 80 5.53 1.41 12.86
N PRO A 81 4.68 2.19 13.55
CA PRO A 81 4.02 3.35 12.95
C PRO A 81 5.05 4.31 12.34
N GLN A 82 4.81 4.71 11.10
CA GLN A 82 5.67 5.62 10.36
C GLN A 82 4.96 6.95 10.14
N GLN A 83 5.73 8.01 9.94
CA GLN A 83 5.23 9.36 9.58
C GLN A 83 5.90 9.84 8.30
N ASN A 84 6.15 8.91 7.39
CA ASN A 84 6.84 9.16 6.14
C ASN A 84 6.02 10.11 5.27
N ALA A 85 4.71 9.85 5.16
CA ALA A 85 3.79 10.66 4.36
C ALA A 85 3.71 12.10 4.88
N THR A 86 3.68 12.29 6.21
CA THR A 86 3.71 13.63 6.81
C THR A 86 5.01 14.37 6.49
N GLN A 87 6.16 13.71 6.65
CA GLN A 87 7.46 14.32 6.33
C GLN A 87 7.58 14.67 4.83
N TYR A 88 7.07 13.81 3.95
CA TYR A 88 7.07 14.07 2.51
C TYR A 88 6.09 15.19 2.14
N LEU A 89 4.92 15.27 2.77
CA LEU A 89 3.98 16.39 2.59
C LEU A 89 4.63 17.73 2.95
N ASP A 90 5.40 17.80 4.03
CA ASP A 90 6.15 19.01 4.39
C ASP A 90 7.19 19.38 3.33
N TYR A 91 7.85 18.39 2.72
CA TYR A 91 8.75 18.62 1.59
C TYR A 91 7.99 19.18 0.37
N VAL A 92 6.88 18.56 -0.03
CA VAL A 92 6.06 19.00 -1.16
C VAL A 92 5.51 20.40 -0.93
N ALA A 93 4.99 20.71 0.26
CA ALA A 93 4.50 22.06 0.56
C ALA A 93 5.63 23.11 0.38
N ARG A 94 6.85 22.82 0.85
CA ARG A 94 8.00 23.71 0.67
C ARG A 94 8.43 23.84 -0.79
N SER A 95 8.40 22.77 -1.59
CA SER A 95 8.75 22.83 -3.02
C SER A 95 7.75 23.71 -3.81
N HIS A 96 6.48 23.69 -3.40
CA HIS A 96 5.42 24.57 -3.91
C HIS A 96 5.38 25.97 -3.25
N LYS A 97 6.35 26.29 -2.38
CA LYS A 97 6.44 27.56 -1.64
C LYS A 97 5.16 27.91 -0.86
N THR A 98 4.53 26.89 -0.28
CA THR A 98 3.29 26.99 0.49
C THR A 98 3.41 26.24 1.81
N GLN A 99 2.34 26.24 2.61
CA GLN A 99 2.21 25.43 3.82
C GLN A 99 1.37 24.18 3.55
N PRO A 100 1.56 23.08 4.30
CA PRO A 100 0.75 21.87 4.17
C PRO A 100 -0.75 22.12 4.27
N SER A 101 -1.19 23.10 5.09
CA SER A 101 -2.60 23.46 5.26
C SER A 101 -3.23 24.11 4.04
N ASP A 102 -2.41 24.73 3.18
CA ASP A 102 -2.87 25.52 2.05
C ASP A 102 -2.74 24.74 0.72
N LEU A 103 -2.05 23.61 0.73
CA LEU A 103 -1.85 22.74 -0.43
C LEU A 103 -3.17 22.09 -0.87
N LYS A 104 -3.37 22.04 -2.19
CA LYS A 104 -4.59 21.54 -2.85
C LYS A 104 -4.27 20.30 -3.67
N LEU A 105 -5.19 19.33 -3.74
CA LEU A 105 -4.98 18.12 -4.53
C LEU A 105 -4.75 18.45 -6.02
N SER A 106 -5.42 19.47 -6.53
CA SER A 106 -5.28 19.93 -7.91
C SER A 106 -3.86 20.39 -8.29
N VAL A 107 -3.08 20.87 -7.31
CA VAL A 107 -1.71 21.38 -7.49
C VAL A 107 -0.68 20.24 -7.53
N LEU A 108 -0.95 19.11 -6.88
CA LEU A 108 -0.04 17.97 -6.88
C LEU A 108 0.21 17.47 -8.30
N THR A 109 1.45 17.10 -8.58
CA THR A 109 1.80 16.34 -9.79
C THR A 109 1.37 14.87 -9.65
N SER A 110 1.37 14.09 -10.74
CA SER A 110 1.10 12.64 -10.64
C SER A 110 2.17 11.94 -9.80
N GLN A 111 3.42 12.42 -9.88
CA GLN A 111 4.57 11.94 -9.12
C GLN A 111 4.35 12.14 -7.62
N GLU A 112 4.05 13.36 -7.20
CA GLU A 112 3.81 13.70 -5.79
C GLU A 112 2.59 12.99 -5.23
N ALA A 113 1.49 12.95 -5.99
CA ALA A 113 0.26 12.28 -5.57
C ALA A 113 0.47 10.76 -5.43
N LEU A 114 1.19 10.11 -6.36
CA LEU A 114 1.52 8.68 -6.28
C LEU A 114 2.38 8.39 -5.05
N ALA A 115 3.48 9.11 -4.89
CA ALA A 115 4.40 8.88 -3.78
C ALA A 115 3.72 9.14 -2.43
N LEU A 116 2.99 10.24 -2.28
CA LEU A 116 2.33 10.60 -1.03
C LEU A 116 1.21 9.61 -0.67
N GLY A 117 0.39 9.22 -1.64
CA GLY A 117 -0.70 8.26 -1.42
C GLY A 117 -0.20 6.86 -1.09
N TYR A 118 0.82 6.37 -1.81
CA TYR A 118 1.40 5.06 -1.52
C TYR A 118 2.12 5.07 -0.15
N MET A 119 2.88 6.12 0.15
CA MET A 119 3.57 6.25 1.43
C MET A 119 2.59 6.29 2.61
N LEU A 120 1.46 6.99 2.46
CA LEU A 120 0.40 6.99 3.48
C LEU A 120 -0.22 5.60 3.68
N ALA A 121 -0.42 4.85 2.59
CA ALA A 121 -0.88 3.47 2.67
C ALA A 121 0.12 2.57 3.42
N MET A 122 1.43 2.77 3.21
CA MET A 122 2.47 2.00 3.90
C MET A 122 2.61 2.38 5.38
N ASP A 123 2.46 3.67 5.70
CA ASP A 123 2.47 4.20 7.07
C ASP A 123 1.31 3.64 7.90
N ASN A 124 0.14 3.46 7.28
CA ASN A 124 -1.09 3.05 7.96
C ASN A 124 -1.88 1.98 7.16
N ARG A 125 -1.25 0.82 6.95
CA ARG A 125 -1.77 -0.27 6.08
C ARG A 125 -3.12 -0.85 6.47
N PHE A 126 -3.54 -0.70 7.73
CA PHE A 126 -4.81 -1.21 8.27
C PHE A 126 -5.87 -0.11 8.44
N SER A 127 -5.58 1.12 8.02
CA SER A 127 -6.53 2.23 8.08
C SER A 127 -6.31 3.17 6.89
N LEU A 128 -6.46 2.64 5.68
CA LEU A 128 -6.31 3.37 4.43
C LEU A 128 -7.25 4.58 4.30
N MET A 129 -8.32 4.63 5.10
CA MET A 129 -9.28 5.73 5.14
C MET A 129 -8.85 6.87 6.08
N SER A 130 -7.82 6.66 6.90
CA SER A 130 -7.30 7.71 7.77
C SER A 130 -6.60 8.80 6.94
N PRO A 131 -6.84 10.08 7.26
CA PRO A 131 -6.13 11.17 6.61
C PRO A 131 -4.68 11.26 7.10
N ILE A 132 -3.83 12.02 6.38
CA ILE A 132 -2.47 12.37 6.85
C ILE A 132 -2.52 13.09 8.21
N GLY A 133 -3.52 13.97 8.39
CA GLY A 133 -3.71 14.78 9.58
C GLY A 133 -3.51 16.28 9.31
N GLY A 134 -4.15 17.13 10.13
CA GLY A 134 -4.15 18.59 9.94
C GLY A 134 -5.53 19.14 9.55
N ARG A 135 -5.59 20.25 8.81
CA ARG A 135 -6.87 20.89 8.39
C ARG A 135 -6.93 21.25 6.90
N GLY A 136 -5.81 21.18 6.19
CA GLY A 136 -5.75 21.40 4.75
C GLY A 136 -6.39 20.30 3.93
N GLU A 137 -6.62 20.55 2.64
CA GLU A 137 -7.26 19.60 1.74
C GLU A 137 -6.42 18.33 1.54
N VAL A 138 -5.13 18.49 1.22
CA VAL A 138 -4.21 17.35 1.10
C VAL A 138 -4.00 16.66 2.45
N GLN A 139 -3.95 17.43 3.53
CA GLN A 139 -3.85 16.93 4.91
C GLN A 139 -5.05 16.06 5.33
N GLN A 140 -6.24 16.35 4.81
CA GLN A 140 -7.48 15.60 5.05
C GLN A 140 -7.72 14.50 4.01
N ALA A 141 -6.83 14.34 3.02
CA ALA A 141 -6.91 13.26 2.05
C ALA A 141 -6.42 11.94 2.66
N ASN A 142 -7.12 10.86 2.34
CA ASN A 142 -6.67 9.50 2.62
C ASN A 142 -5.83 8.94 1.45
N ALA A 143 -5.29 7.73 1.61
CA ALA A 143 -4.37 7.16 0.62
C ALA A 143 -5.02 7.01 -0.76
N LEU A 144 -6.26 6.53 -0.81
CA LEU A 144 -6.99 6.36 -2.08
C LEU A 144 -7.34 7.70 -2.73
N SER A 145 -7.70 8.75 -1.99
CA SER A 145 -7.94 10.08 -2.55
C SER A 145 -6.69 10.66 -3.24
N LEU A 146 -5.52 10.43 -2.66
CA LEU A 146 -4.23 10.85 -3.25
C LEU A 146 -3.90 10.03 -4.50
N LEU A 147 -4.08 8.70 -4.45
CA LEU A 147 -3.82 7.84 -5.60
C LEU A 147 -4.82 8.06 -6.74
N ASN A 148 -6.09 8.36 -6.43
CA ASN A 148 -7.08 8.82 -7.41
C ASN A 148 -6.62 10.10 -8.11
N THR A 149 -6.01 11.03 -7.36
CA THR A 149 -5.40 12.24 -7.93
C THR A 149 -4.27 11.86 -8.90
N ALA A 150 -3.41 10.91 -8.54
CA ALA A 150 -2.34 10.41 -9.42
C ALA A 150 -2.91 9.79 -10.70
N VAL A 151 -3.89 8.89 -10.59
CA VAL A 151 -4.56 8.23 -11.73
C VAL A 151 -5.24 9.26 -12.63
N SER A 152 -5.94 10.26 -12.09
CA SER A 152 -6.59 11.30 -12.90
C SER A 152 -5.60 12.12 -13.75
N LYS A 153 -4.36 12.27 -13.27
CA LYS A 153 -3.29 13.03 -13.94
C LYS A 153 -2.46 12.17 -14.89
N ALA A 154 -2.40 10.86 -14.65
CA ALA A 154 -1.64 9.90 -15.45
C ALA A 154 -2.44 8.60 -15.70
N PRO A 155 -3.62 8.66 -16.36
CA PRO A 155 -4.52 7.51 -16.48
C PRO A 155 -3.98 6.40 -17.39
N ASN A 156 -3.07 6.76 -18.30
CA ASN A 156 -2.41 5.84 -19.24
C ASN A 156 -1.02 5.40 -18.75
N ASP A 157 -0.72 5.61 -17.46
CA ASP A 157 0.52 5.14 -16.83
C ASP A 157 0.24 3.85 -16.06
N PHE A 158 0.77 2.73 -16.56
CA PHE A 158 0.49 1.41 -16.00
C PHE A 158 0.94 1.29 -14.55
N SER A 159 2.08 1.88 -14.20
CA SER A 159 2.62 1.82 -12.83
C SER A 159 1.72 2.57 -11.85
N VAL A 160 1.24 3.76 -12.24
CA VAL A 160 0.30 4.54 -11.43
C VAL A 160 -0.99 3.74 -11.18
N VAL A 161 -1.57 3.18 -12.25
CA VAL A 161 -2.86 2.45 -12.16
C VAL A 161 -2.70 1.14 -11.40
N LEU A 162 -1.60 0.40 -11.60
CA LEU A 162 -1.33 -0.86 -10.91
C LEU A 162 -1.06 -0.65 -9.41
N ILE A 163 -0.31 0.39 -9.04
CA ILE A 163 -0.10 0.70 -7.62
C ILE A 163 -1.41 1.15 -6.99
N HIS A 164 -2.20 2.00 -7.66
CA HIS A 164 -3.54 2.35 -7.17
C HIS A 164 -4.39 1.10 -6.92
N SER A 165 -4.46 0.16 -7.86
CA SER A 165 -5.25 -1.08 -7.68
C SER A 165 -4.69 -1.97 -6.57
N LEU A 166 -3.38 -2.02 -6.38
CA LEU A 166 -2.76 -2.74 -5.26
C LEU A 166 -3.19 -2.15 -3.90
N ILE A 167 -3.13 -0.83 -3.71
CA ILE A 167 -3.63 -0.20 -2.47
C ILE A 167 -5.15 -0.39 -2.34
N GLN A 168 -5.90 -0.30 -3.44
CA GLN A 168 -7.35 -0.56 -3.41
C GLN A 168 -7.65 -2.00 -2.98
N SER A 169 -6.86 -2.98 -3.44
CA SER A 169 -7.02 -4.38 -3.04
C SER A 169 -6.77 -4.59 -1.54
N GLN A 170 -5.90 -3.81 -0.90
CA GLN A 170 -5.74 -3.81 0.56
C GLN A 170 -7.00 -3.32 1.27
N TYR A 171 -7.65 -2.26 0.75
CA TYR A 171 -8.91 -1.78 1.31
C TYR A 171 -10.03 -2.85 1.20
N VAL A 172 -10.06 -3.58 0.08
CA VAL A 172 -10.99 -4.70 -0.11
C VAL A 172 -10.67 -5.84 0.85
N PHE A 173 -9.38 -6.18 1.02
CA PHE A 173 -8.92 -7.19 1.97
C PHE A 173 -9.34 -6.87 3.41
N ASP A 174 -9.21 -5.60 3.82
CA ASP A 174 -9.61 -5.13 5.16
C ASP A 174 -11.13 -5.25 5.41
N SER A 175 -11.94 -5.42 4.36
CA SER A 175 -13.40 -5.62 4.46
C SER A 175 -13.78 -7.06 4.81
N GLY A 176 -12.82 -7.98 4.83
CA GLY A 176 -12.99 -9.35 5.34
C GLY A 176 -13.06 -10.44 4.24
N PRO A 177 -13.08 -11.73 4.65
CA PRO A 177 -12.94 -12.89 3.77
C PRO A 177 -13.94 -12.96 2.61
N ASP A 178 -15.18 -12.50 2.82
CA ASP A 178 -16.23 -12.50 1.80
C ASP A 178 -15.86 -11.64 0.57
N ASN A 179 -14.88 -10.75 0.70
CA ASN A 179 -14.42 -9.86 -0.37
C ASN A 179 -13.12 -10.32 -1.04
N TRP A 180 -12.60 -11.49 -0.69
CA TRP A 180 -11.29 -11.95 -1.18
C TRP A 180 -11.23 -12.13 -2.70
N CYS A 181 -12.31 -12.56 -3.36
CA CYS A 181 -12.35 -12.50 -4.83
C CYS A 181 -12.11 -11.08 -5.36
N GLY A 182 -12.67 -10.07 -4.70
CA GLY A 182 -12.48 -8.67 -5.04
C GLY A 182 -11.02 -8.21 -4.91
N VAL A 183 -10.23 -8.79 -3.99
CA VAL A 183 -8.78 -8.53 -3.88
C VAL A 183 -8.08 -8.94 -5.18
N TYR A 184 -8.36 -10.16 -5.66
CA TYR A 184 -7.82 -10.68 -6.91
C TYR A 184 -8.31 -9.86 -8.13
N GLU A 185 -9.61 -9.67 -8.27
CA GLU A 185 -10.20 -8.99 -9.44
C GLU A 185 -9.74 -7.54 -9.58
N THR A 186 -9.56 -6.83 -8.46
CA THR A 186 -9.13 -5.42 -8.45
C THR A 186 -7.78 -5.25 -9.14
N VAL A 187 -6.80 -6.09 -8.84
CA VAL A 187 -5.46 -5.98 -9.44
C VAL A 187 -5.41 -6.70 -10.79
N ASN A 188 -5.97 -7.90 -10.88
CA ASN A 188 -5.95 -8.69 -12.11
C ASN A 188 -6.63 -7.97 -13.28
N SER A 189 -7.74 -7.25 -13.04
CA SER A 189 -8.41 -6.49 -14.10
C SER A 189 -7.51 -5.42 -14.72
N VAL A 190 -6.66 -4.75 -13.94
CA VAL A 190 -5.64 -3.82 -14.46
C VAL A 190 -4.60 -4.58 -15.27
N VAL A 191 -4.05 -5.66 -14.73
CA VAL A 191 -3.02 -6.45 -15.42
C VAL A 191 -3.51 -7.06 -16.73
N GLN A 192 -4.78 -7.48 -16.83
CA GLN A 192 -5.31 -8.06 -18.07
C GLN A 192 -5.76 -7.00 -19.07
N ASN A 193 -6.44 -5.95 -18.61
CA ASN A 193 -7.18 -5.05 -19.49
C ASN A 193 -6.48 -3.72 -19.79
N PHE A 194 -5.36 -3.41 -19.12
CA PHE A 194 -4.68 -2.14 -19.33
C PHE A 194 -4.26 -1.95 -20.79
N GLN A 195 -4.72 -0.85 -21.38
CA GLN A 195 -4.44 -0.47 -22.76
C GLN A 195 -3.24 0.47 -22.80
N GLY A 196 -2.17 0.07 -23.47
CA GLY A 196 -1.00 0.92 -23.67
C GLY A 196 0.31 0.28 -23.21
N LYS A 197 1.36 1.10 -23.11
CA LYS A 197 2.68 0.64 -22.72
C LYS A 197 2.71 0.37 -21.21
N ARG A 198 3.09 -0.84 -20.84
CA ARG A 198 3.39 -1.20 -19.45
C ARG A 198 4.76 -0.65 -19.07
N ASN A 199 4.78 0.31 -18.16
CA ASN A 199 5.99 1.03 -17.74
C ASN A 199 6.46 0.63 -16.34
N MET A 200 6.18 -0.61 -15.93
CA MET A 200 6.73 -1.28 -14.75
C MET A 200 7.48 -2.53 -15.20
N ARG A 201 8.60 -2.87 -14.54
CA ARG A 201 9.34 -4.11 -14.83
C ARG A 201 8.42 -5.34 -14.75
N PRO A 202 8.42 -6.23 -15.76
CA PRO A 202 7.61 -7.45 -15.72
C PRO A 202 7.80 -8.26 -14.44
N GLU A 203 9.04 -8.39 -13.96
CA GLU A 203 9.36 -9.13 -12.75
C GLU A 203 8.74 -8.52 -11.49
N ALA A 204 8.53 -7.20 -11.47
CA ALA A 204 7.83 -6.51 -10.39
C ALA A 204 6.33 -6.79 -10.43
N VAL A 205 5.76 -6.87 -11.64
CA VAL A 205 4.36 -7.27 -11.84
C VAL A 205 4.15 -8.72 -11.42
N ASP A 206 5.10 -9.60 -11.76
CA ASP A 206 5.06 -11.02 -11.36
C ASP A 206 5.07 -11.15 -9.84
N ILE A 207 5.95 -10.44 -9.11
CA ILE A 207 5.96 -10.43 -7.64
C ILE A 207 4.61 -9.97 -7.06
N ILE A 208 3.98 -8.94 -7.64
CA ILE A 208 2.67 -8.48 -7.21
C ILE A 208 1.62 -9.57 -7.46
N MET A 209 1.59 -10.12 -8.67
CA MET A 209 0.58 -11.09 -9.09
C MET A 209 0.73 -12.45 -8.41
N ASP A 210 1.95 -12.88 -8.10
CA ASP A 210 2.24 -14.12 -7.37
C ASP A 210 1.56 -14.13 -6.00
N TYR A 211 1.44 -12.96 -5.37
CA TYR A 211 0.69 -12.81 -4.13
C TYR A 211 -0.81 -12.68 -4.37
N ILE A 212 -1.21 -11.79 -5.28
CA ILE A 212 -2.62 -11.50 -5.56
C ILE A 212 -3.39 -12.73 -6.05
N GLN A 213 -2.76 -13.61 -6.83
CA GLN A 213 -3.39 -14.82 -7.34
C GLN A 213 -3.78 -15.83 -6.25
N LEU A 214 -3.24 -15.71 -5.03
CA LEU A 214 -3.65 -16.55 -3.89
C LEU A 214 -5.14 -16.40 -3.57
N TYR A 215 -5.73 -15.23 -3.87
CA TYR A 215 -7.15 -14.95 -3.65
C TYR A 215 -8.04 -15.35 -4.84
N GLN A 216 -7.47 -15.86 -5.93
CA GLN A 216 -8.25 -16.29 -7.10
C GLN A 216 -9.22 -17.43 -6.75
N THR A 217 -8.84 -18.30 -5.79
CA THR A 217 -9.67 -19.43 -5.36
C THR A 217 -10.99 -19.00 -4.74
N ASP A 218 -11.06 -17.78 -4.20
CA ASP A 218 -12.26 -17.24 -3.58
C ASP A 218 -13.32 -16.78 -4.60
N CYS A 219 -12.96 -16.66 -5.89
CA CYS A 219 -13.90 -16.27 -6.94
C CYS A 219 -14.86 -17.37 -7.42
N GLY A 220 -14.66 -18.62 -6.98
CA GLY A 220 -15.46 -19.78 -7.37
C GLY A 220 -16.29 -20.40 -6.25
N SER A 221 -16.22 -19.85 -5.04
CA SER A 221 -16.97 -20.34 -3.88
C SER A 221 -18.35 -19.67 -3.83
N PRO A 222 -19.46 -20.42 -3.95
CA PRO A 222 -20.77 -19.83 -3.71
C PRO A 222 -20.90 -19.49 -2.21
N GLU A 223 -21.33 -18.26 -1.92
CA GLU A 223 -21.87 -17.86 -0.61
C GLU A 223 -23.07 -18.74 -0.20
#